data_AF-A0A0S8H2H3-F1
#
_entry.id   AF-A0A0S8H2H3-F1
#
_cell.length_a   1.000
_cell.length_b   1.000
_cell.length_c   1.000
_cell.angle_alpha   90.00
_cell.angle_beta   90.00
_cell.angle_gamma   90.00
#
_symmetry.space_group_name_H-M   'P 1'
#
loop_
_entity.id
_entity.type
_entity.pdbx_description
1 polymer ?
#
loop_
_entity_poly.entity_id
_entity_poly.type
_entity_poly.pdbx_seq_one_letter_code
_entity_poly.pdbx_strand_id
1 'polypeptide(L)'
;MEKMIAVCGLVCTECPAFIATQKESDEERKKVAEMWSKEFKVELKPEDINCDGCIADSERLFSHTQVCEIRKCGLDKKVKNCAHCEEYTCEKLTDFFKMAPEAKTTLDEIRKNR
;
A
#
# COMPACT_ATOMS: atom_id res chain seq x y z
N MET A 1 12.51 10.57 -6.39
CA MET A 1 11.96 10.11 -5.09
C MET A 1 12.46 8.70 -4.87
N GLU A 2 12.93 8.37 -3.67
CA GLU A 2 13.36 6.99 -3.37
C GLU A 2 12.15 6.04 -3.34
N LYS A 3 12.35 4.79 -3.75
CA LYS A 3 11.28 3.78 -3.83
C LYS A 3 10.73 3.48 -2.44
N MET A 4 9.46 3.79 -2.20
CA MET A 4 8.78 3.48 -0.93
C MET A 4 8.02 2.17 -1.06
N ILE A 5 8.36 1.20 -0.23
CA ILE A 5 7.75 -0.14 -0.24
C ILE A 5 6.89 -0.29 1.01
N ALA A 6 5.60 -0.57 0.82
CA ALA A 6 4.65 -0.83 1.88
C ALA A 6 5.01 -2.08 2.67
N VAL A 7 4.40 -2.23 3.85
CA VAL A 7 4.56 -3.42 4.69
C VAL A 7 4.29 -4.71 3.91
N CYS A 8 3.24 -4.73 3.09
CA CYS A 8 2.82 -5.88 2.29
C CYS A 8 3.63 -6.12 1.01
N GLY A 9 4.55 -5.23 0.63
CA GLY A 9 5.35 -5.33 -0.59
C GLY A 9 4.90 -4.47 -1.76
N LEU A 10 3.71 -3.86 -1.70
CA LEU A 10 3.28 -2.89 -2.71
C LEU A 10 4.20 -1.67 -2.75
N VAL A 11 4.44 -1.14 -3.94
CA VAL A 11 5.29 0.04 -4.12
C VAL A 11 4.44 1.30 -4.03
N CYS A 12 4.52 2.02 -2.91
CA CYS A 12 3.74 3.25 -2.70
C CYS A 12 4.07 4.32 -3.74
N THR A 13 5.35 4.45 -4.15
CA THR A 13 5.76 5.42 -5.17
C THR A 13 5.23 5.13 -6.58
N GLU A 14 4.66 3.96 -6.81
CA GLU A 14 4.00 3.58 -8.07
C GLU A 14 2.47 3.58 -7.92
N CYS A 15 1.95 3.83 -6.71
CA CYS A 15 0.51 3.86 -6.44
C CYS A 15 -0.11 5.15 -7.00
N PRO A 16 -1.18 5.07 -7.81
CA PRO A 16 -1.84 6.26 -8.36
C PRO A 16 -2.35 7.23 -7.28
N ALA A 17 -2.89 6.73 -6.17
CA ALA A 17 -3.36 7.58 -5.07
C ALA A 17 -2.21 8.35 -4.40
N PHE A 18 -1.08 7.69 -4.18
CA PHE A 18 0.12 8.34 -3.64
C PHE A 18 0.64 9.41 -4.60
N ILE A 19 0.80 9.06 -5.88
CA ILE A 19 1.28 9.98 -6.91
C ILE A 19 0.38 11.22 -7.02
N ALA A 20 -0.93 11.03 -7.07
CA ALA A 20 -1.90 12.13 -7.13
C ALA A 20 -1.83 13.02 -5.89
N THR A 21 -1.64 12.42 -4.71
CA THR A 21 -1.47 13.15 -3.44
C THR A 21 -0.19 13.98 -3.43
N GLN A 22 0.95 13.41 -3.83
CA GLN A 22 2.23 14.12 -3.84
C GLN A 22 2.30 15.24 -4.88
N LYS A 23 1.53 15.13 -5.96
CA LYS A 23 1.39 16.19 -6.98
C LYS A 23 0.33 17.25 -6.64
N GLU A 24 -0.43 17.06 -5.57
CA GLU A 24 -1.61 17.87 -5.24
C GLU A 24 -2.59 18.01 -6.43
N SER A 25 -2.77 16.95 -7.20
CA SER A 25 -3.56 16.98 -8.44
C SER A 25 -4.96 16.41 -8.25
N ASP A 26 -5.96 17.28 -8.16
CA ASP A 26 -7.37 16.89 -8.02
C ASP A 26 -7.91 16.15 -9.26
N GLU A 27 -7.39 16.47 -10.45
CA GLU A 27 -7.71 15.73 -11.68
C GLU A 27 -7.23 14.28 -11.62
N GLU A 28 -6.02 14.04 -11.12
CA GLU A 28 -5.50 12.68 -10.93
C GLU A 28 -6.29 11.96 -9.82
N ARG A 29 -6.59 12.62 -8.70
CA ARG A 29 -7.42 12.06 -7.62
C ARG A 29 -8.80 11.64 -8.13
N LYS A 30 -9.44 12.46 -8.96
CA LYS A 30 -10.73 12.12 -9.58
C LYS A 30 -10.65 10.88 -10.45
N LYS A 31 -9.63 10.75 -11.30
CA LYS A 31 -9.43 9.57 -12.15
C LYS A 31 -9.23 8.30 -11.32
N VAL A 32 -8.45 8.38 -10.24
CA VAL A 32 -8.24 7.26 -9.32
C VAL A 32 -9.53 6.88 -8.60
N ALA A 33 -10.27 7.87 -8.08
CA ALA A 33 -11.55 7.66 -7.42
C ALA A 33 -12.56 6.95 -8.34
N GLU A 34 -12.70 7.41 -9.59
CA GLU A 34 -13.60 6.80 -10.58
C GLU A 34 -13.18 5.36 -10.95
N MET A 35 -11.88 5.13 -11.11
CA MET A 35 -11.33 3.80 -11.42
C MET A 35 -11.60 2.82 -10.29
N TRP A 36 -11.21 3.17 -9.06
CA TRP A 36 -11.35 2.31 -7.90
C TRP A 36 -12.82 2.13 -7.49
N SER A 37 -13.67 3.14 -7.70
CA SER A 37 -15.11 3.01 -7.49
C SER A 37 -15.71 1.89 -8.36
N LYS A 38 -15.32 1.83 -9.64
CA LYS A 38 -15.77 0.79 -10.57
C LYS A 38 -15.20 -0.58 -10.23
N GLU A 39 -13.91 -0.65 -9.92
CA GLU A 39 -13.20 -1.90 -9.65
C GLU A 39 -13.70 -2.57 -8.37
N PHE A 40 -13.80 -1.80 -7.29
CA PHE A 40 -14.19 -2.30 -5.97
C PHE A 40 -15.69 -2.17 -5.68
N LYS A 41 -16.47 -1.62 -6.62
CA LYS A 41 -17.92 -1.40 -6.50
C LYS A 41 -18.31 -0.61 -5.25
N VAL A 42 -17.56 0.45 -4.99
CA VAL A 42 -17.78 1.41 -3.90
C VAL A 42 -17.89 2.81 -4.48
N GLU A 43 -18.44 3.77 -3.74
CA GLU A 43 -18.40 5.17 -4.13
C GLU A 43 -17.21 5.85 -3.46
N LEU A 44 -16.21 6.23 -4.24
CA LEU A 44 -15.07 7.04 -3.80
C LEU A 44 -15.14 8.41 -4.46
N LYS A 45 -14.86 9.43 -3.67
CA LYS A 45 -14.73 10.81 -4.13
C LYS A 45 -13.24 11.18 -4.28
N PRO A 46 -12.91 12.22 -5.05
CA PRO A 46 -11.53 12.70 -5.15
C PRO A 46 -10.91 13.00 -3.77
N GLU A 47 -11.71 13.48 -2.82
CA GLU A 47 -11.26 13.82 -1.46
C GLU A 47 -10.89 12.56 -0.64
N ASP A 48 -11.40 11.39 -1.01
CA ASP A 48 -11.03 10.12 -0.38
C ASP A 48 -9.64 9.65 -0.86
N ILE A 49 -9.13 10.18 -1.97
CA ILE A 49 -7.85 9.82 -2.56
C ILE A 49 -6.75 10.72 -2.00
N ASN A 50 -6.41 10.49 -0.74
CA ASN A 50 -5.30 11.14 -0.04
C ASN A 50 -4.45 10.11 0.71
N CYS A 51 -3.21 9.91 0.26
CA CYS A 51 -2.33 8.90 0.83
C CYS A 51 -0.85 9.30 0.74
N ASP A 52 -0.19 9.42 1.88
CA ASP A 52 1.26 9.67 2.00
C ASP A 52 2.10 8.39 2.06
N GLY A 53 1.46 7.23 1.88
CA GLY A 53 2.13 5.94 1.81
C GLY A 53 2.01 5.12 3.09
N CYS A 54 2.04 3.80 2.92
CA CYS A 54 1.69 2.84 3.96
C CYS A 54 2.60 2.89 5.20
N ILE A 55 3.87 3.25 5.03
CA ILE A 55 4.85 3.33 6.13
C ILE A 55 5.15 4.78 6.55
N ALA A 56 4.45 5.76 6.00
CA ALA A 56 4.62 7.14 6.40
C ALA A 56 4.02 7.40 7.78
N ASP A 57 4.67 8.25 8.55
CA ASP A 57 4.13 8.83 9.77
C ASP A 57 3.25 10.03 9.40
N SER A 58 2.08 9.74 8.83
CA SER A 58 1.13 10.73 8.34
C SER A 58 -0.30 10.32 8.68
N GLU A 59 -1.13 11.31 8.98
CA GLU A 59 -2.57 11.13 9.13
C GLU A 59 -3.29 11.07 7.77
N ARG A 60 -2.65 11.51 6.68
CA ARG A 60 -3.22 11.43 5.32
C ARG A 60 -3.00 10.04 4.76
N LEU A 61 -3.91 9.15 5.13
CA LEU A 61 -3.92 7.75 4.74
C LEU A 61 -5.25 7.39 4.10
N PHE A 62 -5.18 6.75 2.93
CA PHE A 62 -6.36 6.22 2.25
C PHE A 62 -7.13 5.30 3.19
N SER A 63 -8.45 5.38 3.22
CA SER A 63 -9.32 4.72 4.22
C SER A 63 -8.98 3.24 4.45
N HIS A 64 -8.74 2.48 3.37
CA HIS A 64 -8.40 1.06 3.50
C HIS A 64 -7.08 0.81 4.25
N THR A 65 -6.10 1.71 4.13
CA THR A 65 -4.82 1.57 4.84
C THR A 65 -4.97 1.71 6.37
N GLN A 66 -6.04 2.36 6.85
CA GLN A 66 -6.33 2.51 8.27
C GLN A 66 -6.84 1.21 8.91
N VAL A 67 -7.51 0.36 8.13
CA VAL A 67 -8.07 -0.94 8.57
C VAL A 67 -7.26 -2.15 8.10
N CYS A 68 -6.11 -1.92 7.46
CA CYS A 68 -5.29 -2.98 6.89
C CYS A 68 -4.56 -3.78 7.98
N GLU A 69 -5.00 -5.03 8.20
CA GLU A 69 -4.41 -5.94 9.20
C GLU A 69 -2.94 -6.29 8.94
N ILE A 70 -2.51 -6.35 7.67
CA ILE A 70 -1.10 -6.59 7.32
C ILE A 70 -0.24 -5.39 7.76
N ARG A 71 -0.71 -4.17 7.46
CA ARG A 71 -0.02 -2.94 7.87
C ARG A 71 0.08 -2.86 9.39
N LYS A 72 -1.05 -3.01 10.09
CA LYS A 72 -1.11 -2.98 11.55
C LYS A 72 -0.13 -3.97 12.17
N CYS A 73 -0.15 -5.22 11.71
CA CYS A 73 0.77 -6.26 12.16
C CYS A 73 2.24 -5.89 11.96
N GLY A 74 2.61 -5.35 10.79
CA GLY A 74 3.99 -4.94 10.52
C GLY A 74 4.46 -3.76 11.37
N LEU A 75 3.58 -2.79 11.61
CA LEU A 75 3.86 -1.65 12.49
C LEU A 75 4.02 -2.11 13.95
N ASP A 76 3.14 -2.97 14.45
CA ASP A 76 3.22 -3.54 15.81
C ASP A 76 4.53 -4.33 16.02
N LYS A 77 4.94 -5.10 15.00
CA LYS A 77 6.21 -5.83 15.00
C LYS A 77 7.43 -4.96 14.68
N LYS A 78 7.24 -3.67 14.39
CA LYS A 78 8.27 -2.69 14.04
C LYS A 78 9.18 -3.16 12.89
N VAL A 79 8.64 -3.89 11.93
CA VAL A 79 9.37 -4.31 10.74
C VAL A 79 9.27 -3.25 9.65
N LYS A 80 10.38 -3.02 8.92
CA LYS A 80 10.38 -2.09 7.77
C LYS A 80 9.36 -2.51 6.70
N ASN A 81 9.27 -3.80 6.45
CA ASN A 81 8.21 -4.46 5.69
C ASN A 81 8.24 -5.97 6.00
N CYS A 82 7.30 -6.72 5.47
CA CYS A 82 7.17 -8.15 5.75
C CYS A 82 8.38 -8.99 5.32
N ALA A 83 9.25 -8.54 4.41
CA ALA A 83 10.47 -9.26 4.04
C ALA A 83 11.45 -9.38 5.22
N HIS A 84 11.39 -8.44 6.16
CA HIS A 84 12.20 -8.44 7.38
C HIS A 84 11.54 -9.20 8.55
N CYS A 85 10.28 -9.63 8.40
CA CYS A 85 9.60 -10.46 9.40
C CYS A 85 10.17 -11.88 9.42
N GLU A 86 10.32 -12.46 10.60
CA GLU A 86 10.78 -13.84 10.76
C GLU A 86 9.75 -14.85 10.26
N GLU A 87 8.47 -14.57 10.50
CA GLU A 87 7.32 -15.39 10.09
C GLU A 87 6.97 -15.29 8.60
N TYR A 88 7.76 -14.58 7.80
CA TYR A 88 7.53 -14.46 6.36
C TYR A 88 7.92 -15.76 5.62
N THR A 89 7.06 -16.36 4.81
CA THR A 89 5.69 -15.93 4.44
C THR A 89 4.62 -16.49 5.39
N CYS A 90 3.67 -15.67 5.84
CA CYS A 90 2.57 -16.08 6.72
C CYS A 90 1.20 -16.11 6.01
N GLU A 91 0.18 -16.70 6.66
CA GLU A 91 -1.17 -16.88 6.10
C GLU A 91 -1.81 -15.57 5.58
N LYS A 92 -1.72 -14.49 6.37
CA LYS A 92 -2.24 -13.15 5.98
C LYS A 92 -1.67 -12.66 4.64
N LEU A 93 -0.39 -12.97 4.37
CA LEU A 93 0.29 -12.57 3.14
C LEU A 93 -0.02 -13.52 1.99
N THR A 94 -0.12 -14.82 2.25
CA THR A 94 -0.43 -15.82 1.23
C THR A 94 -1.74 -15.52 0.51
N ASP A 95 -2.78 -15.12 1.24
CA ASP A 95 -4.05 -14.72 0.62
C ASP A 95 -3.96 -13.39 -0.12
N PHE A 96 -3.26 -12.41 0.45
CA PHE A 96 -3.02 -11.13 -0.21
C PHE A 96 -2.27 -11.29 -1.54
N PHE A 97 -1.29 -12.18 -1.61
CA PHE A 97 -0.51 -12.43 -2.83
C PHE A 97 -1.29 -13.10 -3.95
N LYS A 98 -2.45 -13.71 -3.66
CA LYS A 98 -3.36 -14.18 -4.72
C LYS A 98 -3.97 -13.00 -5.49
N MET A 99 -4.14 -11.86 -4.83
CA MET A 99 -4.69 -10.64 -5.41
C MET A 99 -3.60 -9.69 -5.92
N ALA A 100 -2.44 -9.64 -5.26
CA ALA A 100 -1.29 -8.80 -5.63
C ALA A 100 0.02 -9.61 -5.69
N PRO A 101 0.23 -10.46 -6.73
CA PRO A 101 1.43 -11.28 -6.87
C PRO A 101 2.74 -10.46 -6.94
N GLU A 102 2.69 -9.25 -7.49
CA GLU A 102 3.81 -8.32 -7.60
C GLU A 102 4.37 -7.88 -6.25
N ALA A 103 3.51 -7.82 -5.22
CA ALA A 103 3.92 -7.51 -3.86
C ALA A 103 4.79 -8.64 -3.28
N LYS A 104 4.48 -9.90 -3.60
CA LYS A 104 5.29 -11.06 -3.22
C LYS A 104 6.67 -10.99 -3.87
N THR A 105 6.73 -10.73 -5.17
CA THR A 105 8.00 -10.60 -5.90
C THR A 105 8.89 -9.54 -5.25
N THR A 106 8.32 -8.38 -4.94
CA THR A 106 9.03 -7.28 -4.28
C THR A 106 9.60 -7.71 -2.91
N LEU A 107 8.80 -8.38 -2.07
CA LEU A 107 9.28 -8.83 -0.75
C LEU A 107 10.31 -9.96 -0.84
N ASP A 108 10.14 -10.89 -1.79
CA ASP A 108 11.09 -11.98 -2.02
C ASP A 108 12.45 -11.44 -2.46
N GLU A 109 12.48 -10.41 -3.32
CA GLU A 109 13.69 -9.72 -3.74
C GLU A 109 14.39 -9.01 -2.57
N ILE A 110 13.64 -8.29 -1.74
CA ILE A 110 14.20 -7.64 -0.54
C ILE A 110 14.77 -8.69 0.41
N ARG A 111 14.04 -9.78 0.65
CA ARG A 111 14.45 -10.83 1.60
C ARG A 111 15.74 -11.53 1.18
N LYS A 112 15.94 -11.74 -0.12
CA LYS A 112 17.18 -12.34 -0.66
C LYS A 112 18.41 -11.44 -0.44
N ASN A 113 18.22 -10.14 -0.32
CA ASN A 113 19.28 -9.14 -0.22
C ASN A 113 19.39 -8.50 1.18
N ARG A 114 18.73 -9.07 2.20
CA ARG A 114 18.66 -8.48 3.56
C ARG A 114 19.83 -8.89 4.44
#